data_AF-A0A2E3FLM4-F1
#
_entry.id   AF-A0A2E3FLM4-F1
#
_cell.length_a   1.000
_cell.length_b   1.000
_cell.length_c   1.000
_cell.angle_alpha   90.00
_cell.angle_beta   90.00
_cell.angle_gamma   90.00
#
_symmetry.space_group_name_H-M   'P 1'
#
loop_
_entity.id
_entity.type
_entity.pdbx_description
1 polymer ?
#
loop_
_entity_poly.entity_id
_entity_poly.type
_entity_poly.pdbx_seq_one_letter_code
_entity_poly.pdbx_strand_id
1 'polypeptide(L)' 'MPSFILTAIDDDGTNTTKEFNSEGLKEVVEKTSDFLKGVGYVFDDLTYTVQQKQEDHISELVSYARNVSAGTKP' A
#
# COMPACT_ATOMS: atom_id res chain seq x y z
N MET A 1 -10.63 -10.12 7.88
CA MET A 1 -10.95 -8.69 8.06
C MET A 1 -9.92 -8.02 8.98
N PRO A 2 -8.99 -7.20 8.46
CA PRO A 2 -8.01 -6.48 9.28
C PRO A 2 -8.67 -5.40 10.15
N SER A 3 -7.98 -5.03 11.23
CA SER A 3 -8.39 -3.97 12.17
C SER A 3 -7.38 -2.83 12.12
N PHE A 4 -7.87 -1.59 12.10
CA PHE A 4 -7.07 -0.38 12.00
C PHE A 4 -7.35 0.53 13.19
N ILE A 5 -6.30 1.15 13.71
CA ILE A 5 -6.34 2.13 14.79
C ILE A 5 -5.55 3.36 14.31
N LEU A 6 -6.23 4.50 14.23
CA LEU A 6 -5.63 5.80 13.91
C LEU A 6 -5.64 6.66 15.17
N THR A 7 -4.48 7.18 15.56
CA THR A 7 -4.33 8.06 16.73
C THR A 7 -3.59 9.32 16.32
N ALA A 8 -4.18 10.48 16.64
CA ALA A 8 -3.56 11.79 16.51
C ALA A 8 -3.45 12.42 17.90
N ILE A 9 -2.29 12.98 18.19
CA ILE A 9 -1.99 13.71 19.43
C ILE A 9 -1.67 15.13 19.01
N ASP A 10 -2.50 16.08 19.42
CA ASP A 10 -2.32 17.51 19.15
C ASP A 10 -1.39 18.16 20.19
N ASP A 11 -0.91 19.36 19.90
CA ASP A 11 0.02 20.14 20.72
C ASP A 11 -0.57 20.52 22.09
N ASP A 12 -1.91 20.56 22.19
CA ASP A 12 -2.65 20.80 23.44
C ASP A 12 -2.87 19.51 24.27
N GLY A 13 -2.37 18.38 23.79
CA GLY A 13 -2.54 17.06 24.43
C GLY A 13 -3.88 16.39 24.13
N THR A 14 -4.69 16.94 23.23
CA THR A 14 -5.93 16.30 22.77
C THR A 14 -5.60 15.04 21.98
N ASN A 15 -6.13 13.91 22.43
CA ASN A 15 -6.01 12.62 21.77
C ASN A 15 -7.26 12.30 20.98
N THR A 16 -7.14 12.19 19.66
CA THR A 16 -8.21 11.71 18.78
C THR A 16 -7.88 10.30 18.30
N THR A 17 -8.72 9.33 18.69
CA THR A 17 -8.56 7.92 18.30
C THR A 17 -9.75 7.48 17.44
N LYS A 18 -9.48 6.81 16.31
CA LYS A 18 -10.49 6.21 15.45
C LYS A 18 -10.15 4.75 15.19
N GLU A 19 -11.09 3.86 15.48
CA GLU A 19 -10.96 2.42 15.28
C GLU A 19 -11.96 1.97 14.21
N PHE A 20 -11.51 1.13 13.28
CA PHE A 20 -12.38 0.55 12.27
C PHE A 20 -11.84 -0.76 11.69
N ASN A 21 -12.76 -1.55 11.14
CA ASN A 21 -12.48 -2.79 10.44
C ASN A 21 -12.90 -2.62 8.98
N SER A 22 -12.06 -3.03 8.04
CA SER A 22 -12.38 -2.94 6.61
C SER A 22 -11.60 -3.98 5.81
N GLU A 23 -12.20 -4.50 4.75
CA GLU A 23 -11.56 -5.44 3.82
C GLU A 23 -11.05 -4.78 2.54
N GLY A 24 -11.59 -3.61 2.19
CA GLY A 24 -11.27 -2.91 0.95
C GLY A 24 -10.31 -1.75 1.17
N LEU A 25 -9.22 -1.71 0.40
CA LEU A 25 -8.24 -0.60 0.46
C LEU A 25 -8.90 0.77 0.20
N LYS A 26 -9.93 0.81 -0.66
CA LYS A 26 -10.73 2.02 -0.90
C LYS A 26 -11.39 2.55 0.38
N GLU A 27 -12.08 1.68 1.12
CA GLU A 27 -12.80 2.07 2.34
C GLU A 27 -11.81 2.47 3.45
N VAL A 28 -10.66 1.78 3.55
CA VAL A 28 -9.58 2.17 4.46
C VAL A 28 -9.10 3.59 4.16
N VAL A 29 -8.90 3.91 2.89
CA VAL A 29 -8.44 5.22 2.44
C VAL A 29 -9.48 6.31 2.69
N GLU A 30 -10.76 6.04 2.42
CA GLU A 30 -11.86 6.96 2.74
C GLU A 30 -11.93 7.25 4.25
N LYS A 31 -11.92 6.22 5.10
CA LYS A 31 -11.96 6.40 6.56
C LYS A 31 -10.74 7.12 7.12
N THR A 32 -9.58 6.91 6.50
CA THR A 32 -8.33 7.61 6.84
C THR A 32 -8.37 9.06 6.38
N SER A 33 -8.88 9.34 5.18
CA SER A 33 -9.09 10.71 4.68
C SER A 33 -10.00 11.50 5.63
N ASP A 34 -11.13 10.92 6.03
CA ASP A 34 -12.04 11.55 6.97
C ASP A 34 -11.40 11.83 8.32
N PHE A 35 -10.54 10.91 8.79
CA PHE A 35 -9.80 11.09 10.04
C PHE A 35 -8.81 12.25 9.92
N LEU A 36 -8.01 12.29 8.86
CA LEU A 36 -7.02 13.34 8.64
C LEU A 36 -7.68 14.72 8.54
N LYS A 37 -8.82 14.83 7.82
CA LYS A 37 -9.62 16.06 7.78
C LYS A 37 -10.19 16.42 9.16
N GLY A 38 -10.63 15.42 9.92
CA GLY A 38 -11.15 15.60 11.27
C GLY A 38 -10.13 16.10 12.29
N VAL A 39 -8.85 15.76 12.11
CA VAL A 39 -7.74 16.21 12.98
C VAL A 39 -7.01 17.45 12.45
N GLY A 40 -7.51 18.06 11.37
CA GLY A 40 -7.04 19.37 10.90
C GLY A 40 -6.12 19.37 9.68
N TYR A 41 -5.85 18.22 9.04
CA TYR A 41 -5.10 18.20 7.78
C TYR A 41 -5.94 18.75 6.62
N VAL A 42 -5.31 19.59 5.79
CA VAL A 42 -5.92 20.18 4.59
C VAL A 42 -5.30 19.55 3.35
N PHE A 43 -6.13 18.84 2.58
CA PHE A 43 -5.79 18.24 1.30
C PHE A 43 -7.06 18.03 0.48
N ASP A 44 -6.93 18.02 -0.85
CA ASP A 44 -8.08 17.83 -1.74
C ASP A 44 -8.56 16.38 -1.74
N ASP A 45 -7.66 15.45 -2.06
CA ASP A 45 -7.96 14.02 -2.18
C ASP A 45 -6.84 13.13 -1.63
N LEU A 46 -7.22 11.94 -1.14
CA LEU A 46 -6.32 10.90 -0.66
C LEU A 46 -6.50 9.66 -1.55
N THR A 47 -5.53 9.41 -2.42
CA THR A 47 -5.59 8.32 -3.39
C THR A 47 -4.66 7.17 -3.02
N TYR A 48 -5.02 5.94 -3.39
CA TYR A 48 -4.15 4.78 -3.27
C TYR A 48 -3.79 4.22 -4.65
N THR A 49 -2.57 3.67 -4.78
CA THR A 49 -2.14 2.95 -5.98
C THR A 49 -1.84 1.50 -5.61
N VAL A 50 -2.40 0.57 -6.38
CA VAL A 50 -2.04 -0.84 -6.29
C VAL A 50 -0.86 -1.06 -7.21
N GLN A 51 0.34 -1.23 -6.65
CA GLN A 51 1.47 -1.71 -7.45
C GLN A 51 1.19 -3.17 -7.79
N GLN A 52 0.86 -3.44 -9.04
CA GLN A 52 0.97 -4.78 -9.57
C GLN A 52 2.47 -5.08 -9.56
N LYS A 53 2.87 -6.03 -8.71
CA LYS A 53 4.21 -6.60 -8.79
C LYS A 53 4.30 -7.19 -10.19
N GLN A 54 4.98 -6.50 -11.10
CA GLN A 54 5.29 -7.05 -12.40
C GLN A 54 6.12 -8.29 -12.08
N GLU A 55 5.56 -9.48 -12.31
CA GLU A 55 6.37 -10.69 -12.20
C GLU A 55 7.52 -10.48 -13.18
N ASP A 56 8.75 -10.41 -12.64
CA ASP A 56 9.96 -10.26 -13.43
C ASP A 56 10.17 -11.55 -14.25
N HIS A 57 9.36 -11.76 -15.30
CA HIS A 57 9.54 -12.81 -16.30
C HIS A 57 10.92 -12.71 -16.96
N ILE A 58 11.63 -11.60 -16.77
CA ILE A 58 13.03 -11.41 -17.13
C ILE A 58 13.92 -12.44 -16.43
N SER A 59 13.67 -12.80 -15.17
CA SER A 59 14.48 -13.79 -14.45
C SER A 59 14.34 -15.19 -15.05
N GLU A 60 13.12 -15.59 -15.42
CA GLU A 60 12.85 -16.86 -16.11
C GLU A 60 13.46 -16.87 -17.52
N LEU A 61 13.32 -15.79 -18.29
CA LEU A 61 13.92 -15.69 -19.62
C LEU A 61 15.46 -15.71 -19.58
N VAL A 62 16.07 -15.04 -18.60
CA VAL A 62 17.53 -15.03 -18.41
C VAL A 62 18.05 -16.41 -17.99
N SER A 63 17.35 -17.11 -17.11
CA SER A 63 17.71 -18.48 -16.71
C SER A 63 17.57 -19.47 -17.87
N TYR A 64 16.51 -19.35 -18.67
CA TYR A 64 16.33 -20.14 -19.89
C TYR A 64 17.47 -19.89 -20.91
N ALA A 65 17.78 -18.61 -21.19
CA ALA A 65 18.84 -18.25 -22.13
C ALA A 65 20.22 -18.78 -21.71
N ARG A 66 20.55 -18.71 -20.41
CA ARG A 66 21.78 -19.31 -19.87
C ARG A 66 21.83 -20.82 -20.10
N ASN A 67 20.73 -21.53 -19.80
CA ASN A 67 20.67 -22.98 -19.96
C ASN A 67 20.79 -23.42 -21.43
N VAL A 68 20.20 -22.67 -22.36
CA VAL A 68 20.32 -22.93 -23.81
C VAL A 68 21.75 -22.69 -24.29
N SER A 69 22.40 -21.60 -23.86
CA SER A 69 23.79 -21.30 -24.24
C SER A 69 24.81 -22.32 -23.71
N ALA A 70 24.53 -22.96 -22.57
CA ALA A 70 25.38 -23.99 -21.99
C ALA A 70 25.25 -25.37 -22.68
N GLY A 71 24.15 -25.60 -23.41
CA GLY A 71 23.85 -26.88 -24.08
C GLY A 71 24.37 -27.01 -25.51
N THR A 72 24.75 -25.91 -26.18
CA THR A 72 25.30 -25.95 -27.53
C THR A 72 26.81 -26.14 -27.51
N LYS A 73 27.26 -27.40 -27.61
CA LYS A 73 28.65 -27.74 -27.93
C LYS A 73 28.86 -27.60 -29.45
N PRO A 74 29.97 -26.99 -29.93
CA PRO A 74 30.26 -26.87 -31.36
C PRO A 74 30.49 -28.22 -32.04
#